data_AF-A0AAQ3EUV0-F1
#
_entry.id   AF-A0AAQ3EUV0-F1
#
_cell.length_a   1.000
_cell.length_b   1.000
_cell.length_c   1.000
_cell.angle_alpha   90.00
_cell.angle_beta   90.00
_cell.angle_gamma   90.00
#
_symmetry.space_group_name_H-M   'P 1'
#
loop_
_entity.id
_entity.type
_entity.pdbx_description
1 polymer ?
#
loop_
_entity_poly.entity_id
_entity_poly.type
_entity_poly.pdbx_seq_one_letter_code
_entity_poly.pdbx_strand_id
1 'polypeptide(L)' 'MANYAVIRMEKYKKDRLNGTQKHNQREFQKSKNENIDRERTHLNYDLINEKPISYSKAIHEN' A
#
# COMPACT_ATOMS: atom_id res chain seq x y z
N MET A 1 22.38 -18.29 -10.53
CA MET A 1 21.59 -17.64 -9.46
C MET A 1 20.21 -18.28 -9.46
N ALA A 2 19.74 -18.74 -8.30
CA ALA A 2 18.37 -19.26 -8.18
C ALA A 2 17.42 -18.10 -7.87
N ASN A 3 16.27 -18.09 -8.54
CA ASN A 3 15.17 -17.19 -8.24
C ASN A 3 14.18 -17.91 -7.33
N TYR A 4 13.69 -17.25 -6.29
CA TYR A 4 12.75 -17.81 -5.34
C TYR A 4 11.44 -17.04 -5.37
N ALA A 5 10.32 -17.75 -5.19
CA ALA A 5 9.05 -17.10 -4.89
C ALA A 5 9.07 -16.62 -3.43
N VAL A 6 8.67 -15.37 -3.19
CA VAL A 6 8.54 -14.79 -1.84
C VAL A 6 7.08 -14.51 -1.57
N ILE A 7 6.47 -15.27 -0.66
CA ILE A 7 5.07 -15.12 -0.24
C ILE A 7 5.03 -15.09 1.29
N ARG A 8 4.68 -13.94 1.87
CA ARG A 8 4.54 -13.74 3.32
C ARG A 8 3.29 -12.93 3.63
N MET A 9 2.49 -13.42 4.57
CA MET A 9 1.27 -12.74 5.03
C MET A 9 1.50 -12.06 6.38
N GLU A 10 0.77 -10.99 6.66
CA GLU A 10 0.78 -10.27 7.93
C GLU A 10 -0.64 -9.91 8.35
N LYS A 11 -0.96 -10.13 9.63
CA LYS A 11 -2.28 -9.77 10.17
C LYS A 11 -2.33 -8.27 10.45
N TYR A 12 -3.36 -7.59 9.94
CA TYR A 12 -3.61 -6.18 10.20
C TYR A 12 -4.75 -6.01 11.19
N LYS A 13 -4.53 -5.15 12.20
CA LYS A 13 -5.58 -4.61 13.06
C LYS A 13 -6.06 -3.25 12.51
N LYS A 14 -7.24 -2.81 12.96
CA LYS A 14 -7.94 -1.62 12.45
C LYS A 14 -7.09 -0.34 12.50
N ASP A 15 -6.36 -0.15 13.58
CA ASP A 15 -5.43 0.96 13.81
C ASP A 15 -4.34 1.07 12.73
N ARG A 16 -3.89 -0.07 12.20
CA ARG A 16 -2.83 -0.10 11.18
C ARG A 16 -3.34 0.16 9.77
N LEU A 17 -4.63 -0.05 9.50
CA LEU A 17 -5.20 0.09 8.15
C LEU A 17 -4.99 1.49 7.57
N ASN A 18 -5.13 2.53 8.38
CA ASN A 18 -4.94 3.91 7.93
C ASN A 18 -3.49 4.18 7.50
N GLY A 19 -2.51 3.76 8.31
CA GLY A 19 -1.10 3.92 7.97
C GLY A 19 -0.72 3.15 6.69
N THR A 20 -1.23 1.92 6.57
CA THR A 20 -1.02 1.08 5.38
C THR A 20 -1.65 1.69 4.14
N GLN A 21 -2.89 2.20 4.22
CA GLN A 21 -3.55 2.89 3.12
C GLN A 21 -2.71 4.07 2.62
N LYS A 22 -2.36 4.99 3.53
CA LYS A 22 -1.57 6.18 3.18
C LYS A 22 -0.24 5.84 2.53
N HIS A 23 0.39 4.76 2.99
CA HIS A 23 1.64 4.29 2.42
C HIS A 23 1.47 3.67 1.02
N ASN A 24 0.46 2.81 0.84
CA ASN A 24 0.19 2.12 -0.43
C ASN A 24 -0.32 3.06 -1.51
N GLN A 25 -1.26 3.95 -1.16
CA GLN A 25 -1.84 4.95 -2.06
C GLN A 25 -0.99 6.22 -2.17
N ARG A 26 0.17 6.26 -1.51
CA ARG A 26 1.17 7.32 -1.60
C ARG A 26 0.60 8.72 -1.32
N GLU A 27 -0.30 8.82 -0.35
CA GLU A 27 -0.99 10.08 0.01
C GLU A 27 -0.03 11.17 0.52
N PHE A 28 1.13 10.80 1.07
CA PHE A 28 2.08 11.75 1.62
C PHE A 28 3.19 12.15 0.64
N GLN A 29 3.42 13.47 0.54
CA GLN A 29 4.52 14.07 -0.22
C GLN A 29 5.92 13.83 0.36
N LYS A 30 6.03 13.27 1.57
CA LYS A 30 7.31 12.91 2.18
C LYS A 30 7.23 11.49 2.73
N SER A 31 8.31 10.74 2.53
CA SER A 31 8.49 9.39 3.07
C SER A 31 9.82 9.38 3.84
N LYS A 32 9.85 8.71 4.99
CA LYS A 32 11.10 8.45 5.71
C LYS A 32 11.92 7.31 5.09
N ASN A 33 11.30 6.48 4.26
CA ASN A 33 11.98 5.40 3.57
C ASN A 33 12.70 5.99 2.35
N GLU A 34 14.02 6.08 2.45
CA GLU A 34 14.93 6.62 1.43
C GLU A 34 14.97 5.77 0.15
N ASN A 35 14.54 4.51 0.21
CA ASN A 35 14.52 3.60 -0.94
C ASN A 35 13.31 3.82 -1.86
N ILE A 36 12.41 4.77 -1.53
CA ILE A 36 11.26 5.10 -2.39
C ILE A 36 11.66 6.23 -3.34
N ASP A 37 11.77 5.90 -4.63
CA ASP A 37 11.86 6.89 -5.69
C ASP A 37 10.49 7.54 -5.95
N ARG A 38 10.37 8.82 -5.60
CA ARG A 38 9.13 9.58 -5.73
C ARG A 38 8.77 9.83 -7.19
N GLU A 39 9.77 10.03 -8.04
CA GLU A 39 9.54 10.33 -9.45
C GLU A 39 8.89 9.14 -10.15
N ARG A 40 9.15 7.91 -9.69
CA ARG A 40 8.54 6.68 -10.21
C ARG A 40 7.18 6.34 -9.62
N THR A 41 6.67 7.12 -8.67
CA THR A 41 5.40 6.79 -7.98
C THR A 41 4.20 6.77 -8.93
N HIS A 42 4.24 7.54 -10.03
CA HIS A 42 3.21 7.52 -11.07
C HIS A 42 3.11 6.19 -11.84
N LEU A 43 4.11 5.30 -11.71
CA LEU A 43 4.11 3.96 -12.30
C LEU A 43 3.40 2.92 -11.41
N ASN A 44 3.07 3.27 -10.16
CA ASN A 44 2.32 2.38 -9.29
C ASN A 44 0.89 2.23 -9.80
N TYR A 45 0.31 1.05 -9.64
CA TYR A 45 -1.06 0.76 -10.04
C TYR A 45 -1.75 -0.11 -8.98
N ASP A 46 -3.08 -0.04 -8.94
CA ASP A 46 -3.95 -0.92 -8.18
C ASP A 46 -4.68 -1.82 -9.19
N LEU A 47 -4.67 -3.14 -8.94
CA LEU A 47 -5.26 -4.13 -9.83
C LEU A 47 -6.79 -4.21 -9.71
N ILE A 48 -7.35 -3.75 -8.60
CA ILE A 48 -8.76 -3.91 -8.26
C ILE A 48 -9.49 -2.56 -8.32
N ASN A 49 -8.85 -1.49 -7.84
CA ASN A 49 -9.49 -0.18 -7.72
C ASN A 49 -8.92 0.82 -8.73
N GLU A 50 -9.77 1.44 -9.53
CA GLU A 50 -9.34 2.53 -10.44
C GLU A 50 -8.95 3.82 -9.69
N LYS A 51 -9.43 3.98 -8.45
CA LYS A 51 -9.24 5.18 -7.64
C LYS A 51 -8.83 4.83 -6.21
N PRO A 52 -8.15 5.75 -5.50
CA PRO A 52 -7.89 5.64 -4.07
C PRO A 52 -9.16 5.33 -3.27
N ILE A 53 -9.07 4.36 -2.36
CA ILE A 53 -10.19 3.91 -1.50
C ILE A 53 -9.86 4.02 -0.02
N SER A 54 -10.88 4.10 0.84
CA SER A 54 -10.68 3.92 2.27
C SER A 54 -10.64 2.43 2.63
N TYR A 55 -9.48 1.93 3.07
CA TYR A 55 -9.34 0.52 3.49
C TYR A 55 -10.25 0.19 4.67
N SER A 56 -10.37 1.12 5.63
CA SER A 56 -11.26 0.92 6.78
C SER A 56 -12.72 0.82 6.39
N LYS A 57 -13.19 1.58 5.38
CA LYS A 57 -14.57 1.46 4.91
C LYS A 57 -14.80 0.15 4.18
N ALA A 58 -13.93 -0.16 3.20
CA ALA A 58 -14.04 -1.37 2.40
C ALA A 58 -14.02 -2.68 3.21
N ILE A 59 -13.27 -2.73 4.33
CA ILE A 59 -13.20 -3.93 5.18
C ILE A 59 -14.40 -4.03 6.14
N HIS A 60 -14.98 -2.90 6.58
CA HIS A 60 -16.05 -2.88 7.58
C HIS A 60 -17.47 -2.77 6.97
N GLU A 61 -17.60 -2.54 5.67
CA GLU A 61 -18.89 -2.48 4.97
C GLU A 61 -19.43 -3.85 4.50
N ASN A 62 -18.84 -4.96 4.98
CA ASN A 62 -19.35 -6.33 4.77
C ASN A 62 -19.94 -6.93 6.04
#